data_AF-A0A6N8BQT6-F1
#
_entry.id   AF-A0A6N8BQT6-F1
#
_cell.length_a   1.000
_cell.length_b   1.000
_cell.length_c   1.000
_cell.angle_alpha   90.00
_cell.angle_beta   90.00
_cell.angle_gamma   90.00
#
_symmetry.space_group_name_H-M   'P 1'
#
loop_
_entity.id
_entity.type
_entity.pdbx_description
1 polymer ?
#
loop_
_entity_poly.entity_id
_entity_poly.type
_entity_poly.pdbx_seq_one_letter_code
_entity_poly.pdbx_strand_id
1 'polypeptide(L)'
;MGKTLSQAEVEQLYADNAAHEARLAALTNIDVADVIALHRHVRFFVASELWARLTQAGRTALLNDGHPHVRSAAEISHRGDVPVSVAVL
;
A
#
# COMPACT_ATOMS: atom_id res chain seq x y z
N MET A 1 -9.99 1.07 24.46
CA MET A 1 -8.74 1.40 25.18
C MET A 1 -7.60 0.87 24.32
N GLY A 2 -6.80 1.73 23.70
CA GLY A 2 -5.69 1.28 22.85
C GLY A 2 -4.58 0.71 23.72
N LYS A 3 -4.08 -0.49 23.41
CA LYS A 3 -2.89 -1.04 24.07
C LYS A 3 -1.71 -0.12 23.74
N THR A 4 -1.09 0.45 24.77
CA THR A 4 0.22 1.09 24.61
C THR A 4 1.25 -0.01 24.41
N LEU A 5 1.95 0.04 23.28
CA LEU A 5 3.06 -0.87 22.99
C LEU A 5 4.26 -0.47 23.85
N SER A 6 4.98 -1.46 24.34
CA SER A 6 6.33 -1.27 24.89
C SER A 6 7.30 -0.81 23.80
N GLN A 7 8.43 -0.26 24.20
CA GLN A 7 9.48 0.16 23.26
C GLN A 7 9.94 -1.00 22.36
N ALA A 8 10.17 -2.19 22.92
CA ALA A 8 10.56 -3.36 22.15
C ALA A 8 9.49 -3.80 21.13
N GLU A 9 8.20 -3.73 21.49
CA GLU A 9 7.10 -4.03 20.55
C GLU A 9 7.01 -3.01 19.42
N VAL A 10 7.32 -1.74 19.70
CA VAL A 10 7.39 -0.69 18.69
C VAL A 10 8.56 -0.95 17.73
N GLU A 11 9.75 -1.24 18.26
CA GLU A 11 10.94 -1.57 17.47
C GLU A 11 10.69 -2.79 16.56
N GLN A 12 10.06 -3.83 17.10
CA GLN A 12 9.69 -5.02 16.33
C GLN A 12 8.71 -4.68 15.20
N LEU A 13 7.67 -3.89 15.48
CA LEU A 13 6.71 -3.46 14.47
C LEU A 13 7.38 -2.71 13.31
N TYR A 14 8.35 -1.84 13.62
CA TYR A 14 9.11 -1.13 12.58
C TYR A 14 10.00 -2.08 11.77
N ALA A 15 10.66 -3.03 12.42
CA ALA A 15 11.47 -4.04 11.73
C ALA A 15 10.63 -4.91 10.80
N ASP A 16 9.44 -5.34 11.25
CA ASP A 16 8.52 -6.16 10.45
C ASP A 16 7.99 -5.39 9.24
N ASN A 17 7.63 -4.12 9.43
CA ASN A 17 7.20 -3.26 8.32
C ASN A 17 8.32 -3.09 7.29
N ALA A 18 9.55 -2.79 7.73
CA ALA A 18 10.70 -2.65 6.83
C ALA A 18 10.99 -3.94 6.05
N ALA A 19 10.87 -5.11 6.70
CA ALA A 19 11.02 -6.40 6.05
C ALA A 19 9.94 -6.65 4.98
N HIS A 20 8.69 -6.30 5.27
CA HIS A 20 7.60 -6.39 4.29
C HIS A 20 7.80 -5.44 3.11
N GLU A 21 8.20 -4.20 3.35
CA GLU A 21 8.50 -3.21 2.31
C GLU A 21 9.62 -3.69 1.39
N ALA A 22 10.73 -4.18 1.97
CA ALA A 22 11.84 -4.73 1.21
C ALA A 22 11.42 -5.95 0.37
N ARG A 23 10.62 -6.87 0.94
CA ARG A 23 10.09 -8.03 0.22
C ARG A 23 9.25 -7.59 -0.99
N LEU A 24 8.32 -6.66 -0.79
CA LEU A 24 7.39 -6.20 -1.83
C LEU A 24 8.11 -5.39 -2.91
N ALA A 25 9.11 -4.58 -2.52
CA ALA A 25 9.93 -3.82 -3.45
C ALA A 25 10.81 -4.72 -4.34
N ALA A 26 11.09 -5.97 -3.94
CA ALA A 26 11.76 -6.96 -4.77
C ALA A 26 10.83 -7.67 -5.76
N LEU A 27 9.50 -7.56 -5.59
CA LEU A 27 8.53 -8.17 -6.50
C LEU A 27 8.31 -7.30 -7.73
N THR A 28 8.24 -7.97 -8.89
CA THR A 28 7.86 -7.35 -10.16
C THR A 28 6.35 -7.20 -10.31
N ASN A 29 5.59 -8.11 -9.70
CA ASN A 29 4.13 -8.12 -9.71
C ASN A 29 3.61 -8.42 -8.31
N ILE A 30 2.69 -7.59 -7.81
CA ILE A 30 2.14 -7.67 -6.46
C ILE A 30 0.65 -7.99 -6.58
N ASP A 31 0.23 -9.14 -6.04
CA ASP A 31 -1.16 -9.57 -6.05
C ASP A 31 -1.90 -9.06 -4.81
N VAL A 32 -3.23 -9.10 -4.84
CA VAL A 32 -4.10 -8.76 -3.74
C VAL A 32 -3.74 -9.54 -2.46
N ALA A 33 -3.36 -10.82 -2.59
CA ALA A 33 -2.96 -11.66 -1.46
C ALA A 33 -1.72 -11.13 -0.73
N ASP A 34 -0.80 -10.47 -1.45
CA ASP A 34 0.38 -9.85 -0.86
C ASP A 34 0.05 -8.62 0.01
N VAL A 35 -1.13 -8.02 -0.20
CA VAL A 35 -1.50 -6.71 0.34
C VAL A 35 -2.52 -6.80 1.46
N ILE A 36 -3.53 -7.67 1.36
CA ILE A 36 -4.68 -7.70 2.29
C ILE A 36 -4.25 -7.98 3.74
N ALA A 37 -3.25 -8.84 3.94
CA ALA A 37 -2.78 -9.24 5.26
C ALA A 37 -1.82 -8.23 5.91
N LEU A 38 -1.36 -7.22 5.17
CA LEU A 38 -0.37 -6.27 5.66
C LEU A 38 -0.97 -5.24 6.63
N HIS A 39 -0.12 -4.67 7.49
CA HIS A 39 -0.50 -3.51 8.28
C HIS A 39 -0.78 -2.28 7.38
N ARG A 40 -1.64 -1.40 7.86
CA ARG A 40 -2.05 -0.16 7.15
C ARG A 40 -0.86 0.68 6.66
N HIS A 41 0.26 0.68 7.37
CA HIS A 41 1.47 1.42 6.99
C HIS A 41 2.08 0.87 5.70
N VAL A 42 2.29 -0.45 5.64
CA VAL A 42 2.85 -1.10 4.45
C VAL A 42 1.86 -1.02 3.28
N ARG A 43 0.54 -1.13 3.51
CA ARG A 43 -0.46 -0.93 2.45
C ARG A 43 -0.42 0.49 1.88
N PHE A 44 -0.20 1.49 2.74
CA PHE A 44 0.02 2.87 2.30
C PHE A 44 1.29 2.99 1.44
N PHE A 45 2.41 2.41 1.88
CA PHE A 45 3.64 2.36 1.10
C PHE A 45 3.44 1.71 -0.28
N VAL A 46 2.75 0.57 -0.34
CA VAL A 46 2.44 -0.11 -1.60
C VAL A 46 1.58 0.77 -2.51
N ALA A 47 0.58 1.45 -1.97
CA ALA A 47 -0.28 2.36 -2.73
C ALA A 47 0.50 3.55 -3.30
N SER A 48 1.45 4.11 -2.56
CA SER A 48 2.22 5.29 -2.96
C SER A 48 3.39 4.96 -3.89
N GLU A 49 4.17 3.93 -3.56
CA GLU A 49 5.49 3.70 -4.18
C GLU A 49 5.49 2.55 -5.18
N LEU A 50 4.60 1.57 -5.00
CA LEU A 50 4.60 0.32 -5.78
C LEU A 50 3.35 0.18 -6.66
N TRP A 51 2.60 1.26 -6.88
CA TRP A 51 1.31 1.25 -7.59
C TRP A 51 1.38 0.56 -8.96
N ALA A 52 2.40 0.91 -9.76
CA ALA A 52 2.58 0.37 -11.10
C ALA A 52 2.78 -1.16 -11.12
N ARG A 53 3.23 -1.75 -10.01
CA ARG A 53 3.51 -3.18 -9.88
C ARG A 53 2.32 -3.98 -9.37
N LEU A 54 1.24 -3.31 -8.97
CA LEU A 54 0.03 -3.98 -8.53
C LEU A 54 -0.76 -4.56 -9.70
N THR A 55 -1.25 -5.77 -9.52
CA THR A 55 -2.33 -6.33 -10.33
C THR A 55 -3.60 -5.46 -10.21
N GLN A 56 -4.51 -5.60 -11.18
CA GLN A 56 -5.80 -4.92 -11.13
C GLN A 56 -6.57 -5.22 -9.83
N ALA A 57 -6.56 -6.47 -9.37
CA ALA A 57 -7.20 -6.87 -8.12
C ALA A 57 -6.58 -6.16 -6.90
N GLY A 58 -5.24 -6.07 -6.84
CA GLY A 58 -4.53 -5.33 -5.81
C GLY A 58 -4.86 -3.84 -5.79
N ARG A 59 -4.93 -3.20 -6.96
CA ARG A 59 -5.34 -1.80 -7.11
C ARG A 59 -6.77 -1.57 -6.61
N THR A 60 -7.71 -2.43 -7.02
CA THR A 60 -9.11 -2.36 -6.56
C THR A 60 -9.23 -2.53 -5.05
N ALA A 61 -8.46 -3.44 -4.44
CA ALA A 61 -8.46 -3.62 -3.00
C ALA A 61 -7.96 -2.37 -2.25
N LEU A 62 -6.90 -1.72 -2.73
CA LEU A 62 -6.37 -0.51 -2.10
C LEU A 62 -7.27 0.72 -2.27
N LEU A 63 -7.93 0.86 -3.42
CA LEU A 63 -8.94 1.91 -3.63
C LEU A 63 -10.14 1.76 -2.69
N ASN A 64 -10.45 0.53 -2.28
CA ASN A 64 -11.53 0.21 -1.34
C ASN A 64 -11.04 -0.12 0.07
N ASP A 65 -9.79 0.24 0.42
CA ASP A 65 -9.21 -0.10 1.73
C ASP A 65 -10.06 0.48 2.87
N GLY A 66 -10.17 -0.24 3.99
CA GLY A 66 -10.88 0.26 5.16
C GLY A 66 -10.28 1.55 5.74
N HIS A 67 -8.99 1.79 5.54
CA HIS A 67 -8.28 2.92 6.10
C HIS A 67 -8.26 4.14 5.14
N PRO A 68 -8.73 5.33 5.56
CA PRO A 68 -8.90 6.49 4.67
C PRO A 68 -7.58 6.98 4.06
N HIS A 69 -6.47 6.94 4.80
CA HIS A 69 -5.17 7.35 4.25
C HIS A 69 -4.65 6.39 3.17
N VAL A 70 -4.93 5.10 3.28
CA VAL A 70 -4.53 4.12 2.26
C VAL A 70 -5.33 4.35 0.98
N ARG A 71 -6.66 4.57 1.10
CA ARG A 71 -7.50 4.93 -0.06
C ARG A 71 -7.03 6.21 -0.74
N SER A 72 -6.73 7.24 0.05
CA SER A 72 -6.26 8.53 -0.50
C SER A 72 -4.95 8.37 -1.29
N ALA A 73 -3.98 7.62 -0.77
CA ALA A 73 -2.75 7.30 -1.50
C ALA A 73 -3.05 6.53 -2.80
N ALA A 74 -3.93 5.52 -2.73
CA ALA A 74 -4.33 4.75 -3.91
C ALA A 74 -5.02 5.63 -4.97
N GLU A 75 -5.90 6.55 -4.58
CA GLU A 75 -6.56 7.48 -5.48
C GLU A 75 -5.56 8.44 -6.15
N ILE A 76 -4.60 8.98 -5.39
CA ILE A 76 -3.55 9.85 -5.91
C ILE A 76 -2.72 9.11 -6.96
N SER A 77 -2.23 7.92 -6.62
CA SER A 77 -1.45 7.09 -7.54
C SER A 77 -2.26 6.67 -8.76
N HIS A 78 -3.53 6.32 -8.57
CA HIS A 78 -4.42 5.96 -9.68
C HIS A 78 -4.58 7.10 -10.69
N ARG A 79 -4.75 8.34 -10.21
CA ARG A 79 -4.84 9.53 -11.07
C ARG A 79 -3.52 9.84 -11.77
N GLY A 80 -2.38 9.62 -11.11
CA GLY A 80 -1.06 9.77 -11.71
C GLY A 80 -0.73 8.71 -12.78
N ASP A 81 -1.38 7.55 -12.71
CA ASP A 81 -1.25 6.43 -13.67
C ASP A 81 -2.16 6.60 -14.91
N VAL A 82 -3.05 7.60 -14.93
CA VAL A 82 -3.85 7.90 -16.13
C VAL A 82 -2.97 8.60 -17.16
N PRO A 83 -2.80 8.06 -18.37
CA PRO A 83 -2.10 8.77 -19.43
C PRO A 83 -2.82 10.10 -19.71
N VAL A 84 -2.06 11.20 -19.71
CA VAL A 84 -2.50 12.60 -19.89
C VAL A 84 -3.33 12.82 -21.19
N SER A 85 -3.44 11.81 -22.05
CA SER A 85 -4.11 11.86 -23.35
C SER A 85 -5.65 11.87 -23.31
N VAL A 86 -6.32 11.68 -22.17
CA VAL A 86 -7.79 11.55 -22.11
C VAL A 86 -8.52 12.86 -21.75
N ALA A 87 -7.80 13.97 -21.58
CA ALA A 87 -8.38 15.24 -21.13
C ALA A 87 -8.49 16.32 -22.22
N VAL A 88 -8.93 15.98 -23.44
CA VAL A 88 -9.47 16.97 -24.40
C VAL A 88 -10.50 16.30 -25.31
N LEU A 89 -11.80 16.49 -25.01
CA LEU A 89 -12.90 16.52 -25.98
C LEU A 89 -13.83 17.66 -25.62
#